data_AF-A0A1H7M5N2-F1
#
_entry.id   AF-A0A1H7M5N2-F1
#
_cell.length_a   1.000
_cell.length_b   1.000
_cell.length_c   1.000
_cell.angle_alpha   90.00
_cell.angle_beta   90.00
_cell.angle_gamma   90.00
#
_symmetry.space_group_name_H-M   'P 1'
#
loop_
_entity.id
_entity.type
_entity.pdbx_description
1 polymer ?
#
loop_
_entity_poly.entity_id
_entity_poly.type
_entity_poly.pdbx_seq_one_letter_code
_entity_poly.pdbx_strand_id
1 'polypeptide(L)'
;MNHEQIVTSARRNRTKEHLKSACIQLVKEKGYHAVTVKDIVDKAAYNRSTFYVHYQDKIELADDVLASKLQGLEESVGKPYIPGHKVYTANLSAPSFNIVAYIYEHRDFFELIKYEDTLPGLHTEFPQTIVKIYQERFIFETINQIPVNMDYFKRYTAYGFHGLILNWIRNNFRESQEDFIKEVIDLTRTHIYSVEYVNKADET
;
A
#
# COMPACT_ATOMS: atom_id res chain seq x y z
N MET A 1 -36.24 -9.22 0.42
CA MET A 1 -35.30 -8.87 -0.68
C MET A 1 -33.95 -8.34 -0.19
N ASN A 2 -33.83 -7.59 0.92
CA ASN A 2 -32.51 -7.08 1.37
C ASN A 2 -31.57 -8.12 2.02
N HIS A 3 -32.09 -9.12 2.74
CA HIS A 3 -31.23 -10.02 3.53
C HIS A 3 -30.43 -11.01 2.66
N GLU A 4 -31.05 -11.61 1.64
CA GLU A 4 -30.38 -12.53 0.71
C GLU A 4 -29.31 -11.84 -0.16
N GLN A 5 -29.55 -10.60 -0.58
CA GLN A 5 -28.57 -9.82 -1.35
C GLN A 5 -27.33 -9.49 -0.50
N ILE A 6 -27.51 -9.14 0.77
CA ILE A 6 -26.41 -8.87 1.72
C ILE A 6 -25.59 -10.14 1.99
N VAL A 7 -26.25 -11.28 2.23
CA VAL A 7 -25.58 -12.57 2.48
C VAL A 7 -24.81 -13.04 1.24
N THR A 8 -25.38 -12.87 0.05
CA THR A 8 -24.72 -13.23 -1.22
C THR A 8 -23.50 -12.35 -1.48
N SER A 9 -23.60 -11.03 -1.24
CA SER A 9 -22.47 -10.09 -1.33
C SER A 9 -21.34 -10.45 -0.35
N ALA A 10 -21.67 -10.70 0.92
CA ALA A 10 -20.70 -11.06 1.94
C ALA A 10 -19.95 -12.36 1.60
N ARG A 11 -20.67 -13.37 1.09
CA ARG A 11 -20.06 -14.61 0.60
C ARG A 11 -19.14 -14.35 -0.59
N ARG A 12 -19.58 -13.54 -1.56
CA ARG A 12 -18.80 -13.18 -2.75
C ARG A 12 -17.47 -12.53 -2.35
N ASN A 13 -17.51 -11.59 -1.40
CA ASN A 13 -16.34 -10.88 -0.90
C ASN A 13 -15.38 -11.83 -0.15
N ARG A 14 -15.91 -12.70 0.72
CA ARG A 14 -15.08 -13.68 1.43
C ARG A 14 -14.34 -14.62 0.48
N THR A 15 -14.99 -15.09 -0.58
CA THR A 15 -14.34 -15.94 -1.59
C THR A 15 -13.24 -15.18 -2.33
N LYS A 16 -13.47 -13.93 -2.73
CA LYS A 16 -12.41 -13.09 -3.35
C LYS A 16 -11.20 -12.97 -2.42
N GLU A 17 -11.39 -12.67 -1.13
CA GLU A 17 -10.28 -12.53 -0.17
C GLU A 17 -9.49 -13.84 0.02
N HIS A 18 -10.17 -14.99 0.06
CA HIS A 18 -9.48 -16.27 0.13
C HIS A 18 -8.64 -16.55 -1.12
N LEU A 19 -9.16 -16.25 -2.31
CA LEU A 19 -8.44 -16.40 -3.58
C LEU A 19 -7.22 -15.47 -3.67
N LYS A 20 -7.38 -14.20 -3.24
CA LYS A 20 -6.30 -13.21 -3.15
C LYS A 20 -5.19 -13.67 -2.20
N SER A 21 -5.55 -14.13 -1.01
CA SER A 21 -4.61 -14.64 -0.01
C SER A 21 -3.84 -15.87 -0.51
N ALA A 22 -4.55 -16.83 -1.12
CA ALA A 22 -3.92 -18.01 -1.74
C ALA A 22 -2.93 -17.62 -2.84
N CYS A 23 -3.29 -16.66 -3.70
CA CYS A 23 -2.40 -16.15 -4.74
C CYS A 23 -1.12 -15.55 -4.13
N ILE A 24 -1.22 -14.67 -3.13
CA ILE A 24 -0.07 -14.05 -2.46
C ILE A 24 0.87 -15.12 -1.89
N GLN A 25 0.34 -16.10 -1.17
CA GLN A 25 1.13 -17.19 -0.59
C GLN A 25 1.84 -18.01 -1.66
N LEU A 26 1.14 -18.38 -2.74
CA LEU A 26 1.72 -19.18 -3.82
C LEU A 26 2.80 -18.42 -4.61
N VAL A 27 2.62 -17.12 -4.84
CA VAL A 27 3.65 -16.28 -5.48
C VAL A 27 4.91 -16.23 -4.60
N LYS A 28 4.75 -16.08 -3.28
CA LYS A 28 5.87 -16.12 -2.31
C LYS A 28 6.58 -17.47 -2.29
N GLU A 29 5.85 -18.57 -2.47
CA GLU A 29 6.37 -19.94 -2.43
C GLU A 29 7.13 -20.34 -3.72
N LYS A 30 6.63 -19.96 -4.90
CA LYS A 30 7.15 -20.48 -6.18
C LYS A 30 7.20 -19.50 -7.36
N GLY A 31 6.97 -18.21 -7.12
CA GLY A 31 6.96 -17.17 -8.16
C GLY A 31 5.67 -17.14 -8.98
N TYR A 32 5.31 -15.96 -9.51
CA TYR A 32 4.04 -15.72 -10.19
C TYR A 32 3.85 -16.55 -11.47
N HIS A 33 4.91 -16.72 -12.25
CA HIS A 33 4.80 -17.44 -13.52
C HIS A 33 4.40 -18.91 -13.31
N ALA A 34 4.91 -19.54 -12.24
CA ALA A 34 4.61 -20.93 -11.90
C ALA A 34 3.24 -21.16 -11.20
N VAL A 35 2.56 -20.11 -10.76
CA VAL A 35 1.21 -20.21 -10.19
C VAL A 35 0.17 -20.46 -11.28
N THR A 36 -0.70 -21.46 -11.05
CA THR A 36 -1.85 -21.76 -11.90
C THR A 36 -3.17 -21.52 -11.16
N VAL A 37 -4.26 -21.38 -11.92
CA VAL A 37 -5.63 -21.31 -11.34
C VAL A 37 -5.93 -22.54 -10.48
N LYS A 38 -5.41 -23.72 -10.85
CA LYS A 38 -5.58 -24.96 -10.06
C LYS A 38 -4.94 -24.82 -8.68
N ASP A 39 -3.69 -24.36 -8.62
CA ASP A 39 -3.00 -24.18 -7.34
C ASP A 39 -3.76 -23.21 -6.43
N ILE A 40 -4.26 -22.11 -6.99
CA ILE A 40 -4.99 -21.08 -6.25
C ILE A 40 -6.28 -21.64 -5.64
N VAL A 41 -7.08 -22.35 -6.44
CA VAL A 41 -8.35 -22.91 -5.93
C VAL A 41 -8.12 -24.04 -4.95
N ASP A 42 -7.10 -24.89 -5.18
CA ASP A 42 -6.74 -25.97 -4.27
C ASP A 42 -6.29 -25.39 -2.91
N LYS A 43 -5.41 -24.37 -2.91
CA LYS A 43 -4.95 -23.67 -1.70
C LYS A 43 -6.09 -22.92 -0.99
N ALA A 44 -7.02 -22.31 -1.74
CA ALA A 44 -8.15 -21.58 -1.18
C ALA A 44 -9.34 -22.48 -0.78
N ALA A 45 -9.25 -23.79 -1.01
CA ALA A 45 -10.31 -24.78 -0.80
C ALA A 45 -11.62 -24.49 -1.58
N TYR A 46 -11.48 -24.13 -2.86
CA TYR A 46 -12.58 -23.93 -3.80
C TYR A 46 -12.42 -24.79 -5.06
N ASN A 47 -13.48 -24.88 -5.87
CA ASN A 47 -13.41 -25.49 -7.19
C ASN A 47 -13.12 -24.45 -8.28
N ARG A 48 -12.64 -24.91 -9.44
CA ARG A 48 -12.36 -24.03 -10.59
C ARG A 48 -13.58 -23.22 -11.04
N SER A 49 -14.78 -23.81 -11.01
CA SER A 49 -16.01 -23.08 -11.34
C SER A 49 -16.23 -21.88 -10.42
N THR A 50 -15.87 -21.97 -9.14
CA THR A 50 -15.98 -20.84 -8.19
C THR A 50 -15.00 -19.74 -8.56
N PHE A 51 -13.76 -20.06 -8.96
CA PHE A 51 -12.80 -19.05 -9.43
C PHE A 51 -13.37 -18.25 -10.61
N TYR A 52 -13.91 -18.94 -11.62
CA TYR A 52 -14.43 -18.31 -12.83
C TYR A 52 -15.72 -17.50 -12.63
N VAL A 53 -16.36 -17.60 -11.45
CA VAL A 53 -17.43 -16.67 -11.05
C VAL A 53 -16.87 -15.28 -10.69
N HIS A 54 -15.60 -15.21 -10.29
CA HIS A 54 -14.98 -13.98 -9.79
C HIS A 54 -13.92 -13.39 -10.71
N TYR A 55 -13.20 -14.23 -11.46
CA TYR A 55 -12.08 -13.82 -12.31
C TYR A 55 -12.02 -14.69 -13.57
N GLN A 56 -11.73 -14.09 -14.72
CA GLN A 56 -11.55 -14.76 -16.01
C GLN A 56 -10.29 -15.61 -16.02
N ASP A 57 -9.21 -15.13 -15.39
CA ASP A 57 -7.93 -15.81 -15.33
C ASP A 57 -7.08 -15.35 -14.13
N LYS A 58 -5.83 -15.84 -14.05
CA LYS A 58 -4.91 -15.48 -12.97
C LYS A 58 -4.36 -14.04 -13.09
N ILE A 59 -4.47 -13.41 -14.26
CA ILE A 59 -4.00 -12.05 -14.51
C ILE A 59 -5.00 -11.09 -13.88
N GLU A 60 -6.30 -11.26 -14.14
CA GLU A 60 -7.35 -10.42 -13.52
C GLU A 60 -7.31 -10.53 -11.98
N LEU A 61 -7.07 -11.73 -11.43
CA LEU A 61 -6.87 -11.88 -9.99
C LEU A 61 -5.63 -11.10 -9.50
N ALA A 62 -4.51 -11.17 -10.22
CA ALA A 62 -3.29 -10.47 -9.85
C ALA A 62 -3.48 -8.94 -9.84
N ASP A 63 -4.16 -8.42 -10.85
CA ASP A 63 -4.49 -7.01 -10.97
C ASP A 63 -5.40 -6.56 -9.80
N ASP A 64 -6.43 -7.34 -9.45
CA ASP A 64 -7.28 -7.05 -8.30
C ASP A 64 -6.51 -7.14 -6.97
N VAL A 65 -5.59 -8.10 -6.81
CA VAL A 65 -4.69 -8.15 -5.64
C VAL A 65 -3.88 -6.86 -5.55
N LEU A 66 -3.16 -6.48 -6.61
CA LEU A 66 -2.31 -5.30 -6.63
C LEU A 66 -3.12 -4.02 -6.38
N ALA A 67 -4.17 -3.80 -7.15
CA ALA A 67 -5.02 -2.61 -7.06
C ALA A 67 -5.65 -2.48 -5.67
N SER A 68 -6.22 -3.55 -5.11
CA SER A 68 -6.84 -3.49 -3.79
C SER A 68 -5.83 -3.20 -2.67
N LYS A 69 -4.61 -3.73 -2.76
CA LYS A 69 -3.57 -3.48 -1.75
C LYS A 69 -2.99 -2.07 -1.84
N LEU A 70 -2.78 -1.54 -3.04
CA LEU A 70 -2.31 -0.17 -3.23
C LEU A 70 -3.40 0.87 -2.94
N GLN A 71 -4.66 0.58 -3.23
CA GLN A 71 -5.78 1.42 -2.83
C GLN A 71 -5.88 1.52 -1.31
N GLY A 72 -5.85 0.39 -0.60
CA GLY A 72 -5.88 0.41 0.86
C GLY A 72 -4.67 1.13 1.47
N LEU A 73 -3.50 1.08 0.81
CA LEU A 73 -2.33 1.86 1.19
C LEU A 73 -2.63 3.37 1.09
N GLU A 74 -3.16 3.83 -0.05
CA GLU A 74 -3.57 5.23 -0.27
C GLU A 74 -4.59 5.70 0.78
N GLU A 75 -5.62 4.88 1.05
CA GLU A 75 -6.65 5.16 2.05
C GLU A 75 -6.09 5.20 3.48
N SER A 76 -5.10 4.36 3.79
CA SER A 76 -4.48 4.31 5.11
C SER A 76 -3.77 5.61 5.48
N VAL A 77 -3.27 6.35 4.49
CA VAL A 77 -2.46 7.56 4.71
C VAL A 77 -3.28 8.70 5.30
N GLY A 78 -4.54 8.84 4.88
CA GLY A 78 -5.40 9.95 5.32
C GLY A 78 -5.99 9.76 6.73
N LYS A 79 -6.07 8.52 7.23
CA LYS A 79 -6.73 8.20 8.52
C LYS A 79 -6.27 9.05 9.72
N PRO A 80 -4.98 9.42 9.86
CA PRO A 80 -4.50 10.21 11.00
C PRO A 80 -4.74 11.72 10.87
N TYR A 81 -5.16 12.20 9.70
CA TYR A 81 -5.21 13.63 9.39
C TYR A 81 -6.63 14.14 9.30
N ILE A 82 -6.82 15.40 9.68
CA ILE A 82 -8.01 16.18 9.34
C ILE A 82 -7.67 16.92 8.04
N PRO A 83 -8.41 16.70 6.94
CA PRO A 83 -8.15 17.38 5.67
C PRO A 83 -8.10 18.92 5.82
N GLY A 84 -7.17 19.56 5.12
CA GLY A 84 -6.94 21.00 5.15
C GLY A 84 -6.32 21.54 6.45
N HIS A 85 -6.01 20.69 7.42
CA HIS A 85 -5.35 21.11 8.66
C HIS A 85 -3.85 20.86 8.60
N LYS A 86 -3.09 21.92 8.87
CA LYS A 86 -1.62 21.84 8.99
C LYS A 86 -1.22 21.11 10.26
N VAL A 87 -0.29 20.17 10.11
CA VAL A 87 0.38 19.46 11.19
C VAL A 87 1.88 19.80 11.13
N TYR A 88 2.38 20.41 12.20
CA TYR A 88 3.81 20.71 12.32
C TYR A 88 4.60 19.44 12.60
N THR A 89 5.80 19.32 12.02
CA THR A 89 6.64 18.11 12.18
C THR A 89 7.08 17.86 13.62
N ALA A 90 7.08 18.90 14.46
CA ALA A 90 7.26 18.77 15.92
C ALA A 90 6.17 17.90 16.59
N ASN A 91 4.95 17.88 16.03
CA ASN A 91 3.79 17.17 16.57
C ASN A 91 3.53 15.82 15.89
N LEU A 92 4.36 15.43 14.91
CA LEU A 92 4.24 14.11 14.30
C LEU A 92 4.57 13.02 15.33
N SER A 93 3.81 11.93 15.25
CA SER A 93 3.93 10.76 16.12
C SER A 93 3.68 9.49 15.34
N ALA A 94 3.80 8.32 15.97
CA ALA A 94 3.62 7.03 15.30
C ALA A 94 2.31 6.94 14.48
N PRO A 95 1.14 7.39 14.98
CA PRO A 95 -0.09 7.44 14.20
C PRO A 95 0.00 8.22 12.90
N SER A 96 0.81 9.28 12.82
CA SER A 96 0.95 10.11 11.60
C SER A 96 1.46 9.30 10.40
N PHE A 97 2.20 8.21 10.65
CA PHE A 97 2.74 7.33 9.60
C PHE A 97 1.97 6.01 9.51
N ASN A 98 0.63 6.08 9.52
CA ASN A 98 -0.24 4.91 9.41
C ASN A 98 0.01 4.06 8.12
N ILE A 99 0.62 4.66 7.10
CA ILE A 99 1.12 3.92 5.92
C ILE A 99 2.08 2.78 6.30
N VAL A 100 2.93 2.98 7.31
CA VAL A 100 3.87 1.96 7.80
C VAL A 100 3.10 0.83 8.50
N ALA A 101 2.06 1.18 9.27
CA ALA A 101 1.19 0.20 9.92
C ALA A 101 0.49 -0.70 8.91
N TYR A 102 -0.09 -0.09 7.86
CA TYR A 102 -0.74 -0.81 6.79
C TYR A 102 0.23 -1.74 6.05
N ILE A 103 1.45 -1.28 5.77
CA ILE A 103 2.49 -2.11 5.13
C ILE A 103 2.82 -3.33 6.00
N TYR A 104 2.96 -3.14 7.30
CA TYR A 104 3.28 -4.23 8.24
C TYR A 104 2.12 -5.22 8.44
N GLU A 105 0.90 -4.71 8.50
CA GLU A 105 -0.34 -5.51 8.57
C GLU A 105 -0.49 -6.41 7.33
N HIS A 106 -0.17 -5.87 6.15
CA HIS A 106 -0.23 -6.59 4.88
C HIS A 106 1.14 -7.05 4.37
N ARG A 107 2.09 -7.30 5.29
CA ARG A 107 3.48 -7.62 4.95
C ARG A 107 3.63 -8.79 3.99
N ASP A 108 2.79 -9.82 4.07
CA ASP A 108 2.89 -10.96 3.15
C ASP A 108 2.75 -10.54 1.67
N PHE A 109 1.96 -9.51 1.39
CA PHE A 109 1.88 -8.92 0.05
C PHE A 109 3.09 -8.02 -0.24
N PHE A 110 3.45 -7.10 0.65
CA PHE A 110 4.54 -6.15 0.39
C PHE A 110 5.91 -6.83 0.31
N GLU A 111 6.10 -7.97 0.98
CA GLU A 111 7.31 -8.79 0.84
C GLU A 111 7.48 -9.39 -0.55
N LEU A 112 6.42 -9.45 -1.37
CA LEU A 112 6.52 -9.90 -2.75
C LEU A 112 7.46 -9.01 -3.58
N ILE A 113 7.74 -7.78 -3.15
CA ILE A 113 8.72 -6.87 -3.77
C ILE A 113 10.17 -7.39 -3.67
N LYS A 114 10.44 -8.42 -2.85
CA LYS A 114 11.77 -9.03 -2.73
C LYS A 114 12.11 -9.91 -3.93
N TYR A 115 11.09 -10.40 -4.65
CA TYR A 115 11.25 -11.42 -5.68
C TYR A 115 11.24 -10.79 -7.07
N GLU A 116 12.09 -11.31 -7.96
CA GLU A 116 12.07 -10.95 -9.38
C GLU A 116 10.80 -11.49 -10.05
N ASP A 117 10.47 -12.77 -9.83
CA ASP A 117 9.22 -13.39 -10.27
C ASP A 117 8.09 -13.10 -9.27
N THR A 118 7.53 -11.90 -9.35
CA THR A 118 6.46 -11.41 -8.48
C THR A 118 5.19 -11.07 -9.26
N LEU A 119 4.17 -10.51 -8.57
CA LEU A 119 2.96 -10.02 -9.23
C LEU A 119 3.32 -8.96 -10.30
N PRO A 120 2.76 -9.06 -11.53
CA PRO A 120 2.95 -8.05 -12.56
C PRO A 120 2.63 -6.65 -12.02
N GLY A 121 3.44 -5.66 -12.39
CA GLY A 121 3.24 -4.27 -11.98
C GLY A 121 3.71 -3.91 -10.57
N LEU A 122 3.99 -4.88 -9.67
CA LEU A 122 4.31 -4.55 -8.27
C LEU A 122 5.55 -3.64 -8.12
N HIS A 123 6.64 -3.95 -8.84
CA HIS A 123 7.88 -3.16 -8.81
C HIS A 123 7.74 -1.75 -9.37
N THR A 124 6.71 -1.50 -10.19
CA THR A 124 6.46 -0.21 -10.81
C THR A 124 5.38 0.58 -10.07
N GLU A 125 4.26 -0.04 -9.73
CA GLU A 125 3.08 0.64 -9.18
C GLU A 125 3.22 0.97 -7.71
N PHE A 126 3.95 0.16 -6.93
CA PHE A 126 4.15 0.46 -5.51
C PHE A 126 4.93 1.76 -5.28
N PRO A 127 6.14 1.97 -5.86
CA PRO A 127 6.82 3.26 -5.72
C PRO A 127 6.03 4.42 -6.33
N GLN A 128 5.34 4.22 -7.46
CA GLN A 128 4.52 5.27 -8.06
C GLN A 128 3.31 5.65 -7.20
N THR A 129 2.73 4.70 -6.46
CA THR A 129 1.65 4.98 -5.51
C THR A 129 2.15 5.88 -4.38
N ILE A 130 3.35 5.63 -3.85
CA ILE A 130 3.96 6.50 -2.82
C ILE A 130 4.22 7.89 -3.40
N VAL A 131 4.79 8.00 -4.60
CA VAL A 131 5.02 9.28 -5.28
C VAL A 131 3.71 10.04 -5.47
N LYS A 132 2.68 9.36 -5.97
CA LYS A 132 1.34 9.92 -6.16
C LYS A 132 0.76 10.46 -4.86
N ILE A 133 0.87 9.72 -3.76
CA ILE A 133 0.42 10.16 -2.43
C ILE A 133 1.10 11.48 -2.03
N TYR A 134 2.43 11.57 -2.15
CA TYR A 134 3.16 12.81 -1.83
C TYR A 134 2.81 13.97 -2.76
N GLN A 135 2.53 13.68 -4.03
CA GLN A 135 2.18 14.69 -5.03
C GLN A 135 0.78 15.26 -4.81
N GLU A 136 -0.22 14.37 -4.70
CA GLU A 136 -1.63 14.72 -4.73
C GLU A 136 -2.25 14.90 -3.35
N ARG A 137 -1.69 14.29 -2.30
CA ARG A 137 -2.33 14.22 -0.97
C ARG A 137 -1.71 15.10 0.08
N PHE A 138 -0.55 15.69 -0.19
CA PHE A 138 0.14 16.51 0.79
C PHE A 138 0.60 17.84 0.20
N ILE A 139 0.41 18.90 0.99
CA ILE A 139 1.11 20.16 0.84
C ILE A 139 2.21 20.18 1.91
N PHE A 140 3.41 20.58 1.52
CA PHE A 140 4.58 20.63 2.38
C PHE A 140 5.09 22.06 2.50
N GLU A 141 5.46 22.47 3.71
CA GLU A 141 6.29 23.65 3.93
C GLU A 141 7.69 23.20 4.38
N THR A 142 8.73 23.79 3.78
CA THR A 142 10.13 23.46 4.15
C THR A 142 10.64 24.34 5.27
N ILE A 143 11.54 23.83 6.11
CA ILE A 143 12.06 24.55 7.31
C ILE A 143 12.75 25.89 7.03
N ASN A 144 13.39 26.07 5.87
CA ASN A 144 14.31 27.20 5.64
C ASN A 144 13.76 28.27 4.68
N GLN A 145 12.52 28.12 4.20
CA GLN A 145 11.90 28.99 3.18
C GLN A 145 12.76 29.21 1.92
N ILE A 146 13.76 28.36 1.70
CA ILE A 146 14.59 28.39 0.49
C ILE A 146 13.69 27.93 -0.66
N PRO A 147 13.48 28.77 -1.70
CA PRO A 147 12.62 28.39 -2.82
C PRO A 147 13.20 27.16 -3.52
N VAL A 148 12.40 26.10 -3.58
CA VAL A 148 12.69 24.88 -4.34
C VAL A 148 11.49 24.55 -5.21
N ASN A 149 11.72 23.81 -6.29
CA ASN A 149 10.62 23.27 -7.07
C ASN A 149 9.92 22.17 -6.26
N MET A 150 8.67 22.42 -5.86
CA MET A 150 7.91 21.53 -4.98
C MET A 150 7.59 20.17 -5.62
N ASP A 151 7.51 20.07 -6.94
CA ASP A 151 7.29 18.79 -7.62
C ASP A 151 8.53 17.89 -7.49
N TYR A 152 9.72 18.46 -7.69
CA TYR A 152 10.98 17.75 -7.48
C TYR A 152 11.18 17.41 -6.00
N PHE A 153 10.84 18.32 -5.08
CA PHE A 153 10.90 18.08 -3.64
C PHE A 153 10.03 16.88 -3.24
N LYS A 154 8.74 16.90 -3.61
CA LYS A 154 7.78 15.82 -3.33
C LYS A 154 8.26 14.48 -3.88
N ARG A 155 8.76 14.48 -5.13
CA ARG A 155 9.27 13.26 -5.77
C ARG A 155 10.54 12.74 -5.10
N TYR A 156 11.48 13.62 -4.75
CA TYR A 156 12.70 13.26 -4.02
C TYR A 156 12.37 12.64 -2.65
N THR A 157 11.51 13.30 -1.86
CA THR A 157 11.10 12.81 -0.54
C THR A 157 10.35 11.49 -0.64
N ALA A 158 9.45 11.34 -1.62
CA ALA A 158 8.71 10.10 -1.84
C ALA A 158 9.62 8.92 -2.19
N TYR A 159 10.61 9.11 -3.09
CA TYR A 159 11.58 8.06 -3.41
C TYR A 159 12.53 7.75 -2.25
N GLY A 160 12.92 8.77 -1.47
CA GLY A 160 13.68 8.57 -0.22
C GLY A 160 12.91 7.69 0.76
N PHE A 161 11.64 8.02 1.01
CA PHE A 161 10.77 7.24 1.88
C PHE A 161 10.52 5.82 1.35
N HIS A 162 10.26 5.65 0.05
CA HIS A 162 10.16 4.34 -0.58
C HIS A 162 11.44 3.51 -0.39
N GLY A 163 12.62 4.13 -0.51
CA GLY A 163 13.90 3.48 -0.25
C GLY A 163 14.03 2.96 1.17
N LEU A 164 13.61 3.73 2.17
CA LEU A 164 13.57 3.31 3.58
C LEU A 164 12.64 2.10 3.78
N ILE A 165 11.42 2.17 3.23
CA ILE A 165 10.44 1.07 3.28
C ILE A 165 10.98 -0.18 2.60
N LEU A 166 11.57 -0.05 1.41
CA LEU A 166 12.13 -1.17 0.66
C LEU A 166 13.26 -1.85 1.44
N ASN A 167 14.15 -1.05 2.06
CA ASN A 167 15.21 -1.57 2.92
C ASN A 167 14.64 -2.30 4.15
N TRP A 168 13.62 -1.73 4.80
CA TRP A 168 12.96 -2.35 5.96
C TRP A 168 12.30 -3.68 5.58
N ILE A 169 11.60 -3.74 4.45
CA ILE A 169 11.02 -4.97 3.90
C ILE A 169 12.12 -6.00 3.62
N ARG A 170 13.17 -5.63 2.87
CA ARG A 170 14.28 -6.53 2.48
C ARG A 170 15.02 -7.10 3.68
N ASN A 171 15.13 -6.34 4.77
CA ASN A 171 15.72 -6.79 6.04
C ASN A 171 14.71 -7.51 6.94
N ASN A 172 13.59 -8.01 6.39
CA ASN A 172 12.55 -8.76 7.09
C ASN A 172 11.96 -8.01 8.29
N PHE A 173 11.77 -6.70 8.16
CA PHE A 173 11.21 -5.85 9.23
C PHE A 173 11.99 -5.98 10.54
N ARG A 174 13.33 -6.03 10.46
CA ARG A 174 14.22 -6.23 11.61
C ARG A 174 13.99 -5.21 12.73
N GLU A 175 13.80 -3.95 12.38
CA GLU A 175 13.44 -2.89 13.31
C GLU A 175 11.94 -2.95 13.62
N SER A 176 11.57 -2.65 14.86
CA SER A 176 10.16 -2.56 15.23
C SER A 176 9.47 -1.45 14.42
N GLN A 177 8.15 -1.57 14.27
CA GLN A 177 7.37 -0.55 13.57
C GLN A 177 7.53 0.84 14.22
N GLU A 178 7.55 0.89 15.56
CA GLU A 178 7.70 2.14 16.32
C GLU A 178 9.07 2.78 16.10
N ASP A 179 10.15 1.99 16.13
CA ASP A 179 11.51 2.48 15.90
C ASP A 179 11.69 2.97 14.47
N PHE A 180 11.19 2.22 13.48
CA PHE A 180 11.25 2.65 12.08
C PHE A 180 10.50 3.96 11.85
N ILE A 181 9.30 4.11 12.42
CA ILE A 181 8.53 5.36 12.30
C ILE A 181 9.26 6.53 12.97
N LYS A 182 9.90 6.29 14.12
CA LYS A 182 10.69 7.32 14.81
C LYS A 182 11.81 7.85 13.92
N GLU A 183 12.59 6.96 13.28
CA GLU A 183 13.64 7.37 12.33
C GLU A 183 13.07 8.16 11.14
N VAL A 184 11.92 7.74 10.60
CA VAL A 184 11.24 8.47 9.53
C VAL A 184 10.79 9.88 9.98
N ILE A 185 10.26 10.01 11.21
CA ILE A 185 9.89 11.31 11.79
C ILE A 185 11.11 12.21 11.94
N ASP A 186 12.20 11.69 12.48
CA ASP A 186 13.42 12.46 12.71
C ASP A 186 14.05 12.90 11.38
N LEU A 187 14.07 12.04 10.35
CA LEU A 187 14.45 12.42 9.00
C LEU A 187 13.51 13.47 8.39
N THR A 188 12.20 13.34 8.56
CA THR A 188 11.20 14.29 8.05
C THR A 188 11.45 15.69 8.62
N ARG A 189 11.75 15.79 9.93
CA ARG A 189 12.03 17.07 10.63
C ARG A 189 13.26 17.81 10.10
N THR A 190 14.18 17.13 9.41
CA THR A 190 15.39 17.77 8.87
C THR A 190 15.12 18.71 7.70
N HIS A 191 13.97 18.59 7.02
CA HIS A 191 13.68 19.35 5.79
C HIS A 191 12.22 19.78 5.65
N ILE A 192 11.29 19.20 6.41
CA ILE A 192 9.86 19.55 6.40
C ILE A 192 9.48 20.24 7.72
N TYR A 193 8.82 21.39 7.59
CA TYR A 193 8.29 22.19 8.70
C TYR A 193 6.86 21.80 9.06
N SER A 194 6.01 21.67 8.05
CA SER A 194 4.61 21.28 8.22
C SER A 194 4.13 20.42 7.04
N VAL A 195 3.14 19.58 7.34
CA VAL A 195 2.40 18.79 6.35
C VAL A 195 0.92 19.13 6.46
N GLU A 196 0.23 19.19 5.33
CA GLU A 196 -1.22 19.34 5.26
C GLU A 196 -1.77 18.26 4.33
N TYR A 197 -2.68 17.43 4.85
CA TYR A 197 -3.32 16.41 4.05
C TYR A 197 -4.52 17.00 3.29
N VAL A 198 -4.62 16.72 1.99
CA VAL A 198 -5.72 17.17 1.13
C VAL A 198 -6.56 15.98 0.67
N ASN A 199 -7.88 16.15 0.70
CA ASN A 199 -8.82 15.13 0.29
C ASN A 199 -8.94 15.09 -1.23
N LYS A 200 -9.44 13.97 -1.77
CA LYS A 200 -9.58 13.76 -3.23
C LYS A 200 -10.64 14.68 -3.85
N ALA A 201 -11.37 15.43 -3.02
CA ALA A 201 -12.57 16.18 -3.39
C ALA A 201 -12.32 17.70 -3.54
N ASP A 202 -11.11 18.20 -3.28
CA ASP A 202 -10.80 19.63 -3.40
C ASP A 202 -10.30 20.03 -4.80
N GLU A 203 -10.34 19.11 -5.76
CA GLU A 203 -10.25 19.40 -7.20
C GLU A 203 -11.66 19.46 -7.81
N THR A 204 -12.41 20.52 -7.48
CA THR A 204 -13.55 21.00 -8.29
C THR A 204 -13.50 22.51 -8.44
#